data_AF-A0A5R9QWV2-F1
#
_entry.id   AF-A0A5R9QWV2-F1
#
_cell.length_a   1.000
_cell.length_b   1.000
_cell.length_c   1.000
_cell.angle_alpha   90.00
_cell.angle_beta   90.00
_cell.angle_gamma   90.00
#
_symmetry.space_group_name_H-M   'P 1'
#
loop_
_entity.id
_entity.type
_entity.pdbx_description
1 polymer ?
#
loop_
_entity_poly.entity_id
_entity_poly.type
_entity_poly.pdbx_seq_one_letter_code
_entity_poly.pdbx_strand_id
1 'polypeptide(L)'
;MPRLRLLAVSLLTGTTLALVAWRSLPTPLEDVPSSSLFAQNWARGGVVLLVRHMERCDRSTAECLGAADGITARAAALAKSMGESIGRLGLTTTDIYSSPANRTVQTADLMFDRNVARQDWLLTCKDGDLAEQIRQHKDAHRNLVLVTHSECFDLLRENLKVHETDTPEYGSALVLFDESEPKLRIAGEVETDEWLKLVNSHNPS
;
A
#
# COMPACT_ATOMS: atom_id res chain seq x y z
N MET A 1 37.68 25.04 -38.39
CA MET A 1 36.34 25.45 -37.88
C MET A 1 35.23 24.39 -37.99
N PRO A 2 35.03 23.62 -39.10
CA PRO A 2 33.90 22.68 -39.20
C PRO A 2 33.99 21.48 -38.25
N ARG A 3 35.20 20.95 -38.01
CA ARG A 3 35.42 19.83 -37.06
C ARG A 3 35.06 20.19 -35.61
N LEU A 4 35.31 21.43 -35.19
CA LEU A 4 34.99 21.91 -33.84
C LEU A 4 33.47 22.06 -33.62
N ARG A 5 32.74 22.47 -34.67
CA ARG A 5 31.27 22.54 -34.65
C ARG A 5 30.63 21.15 -34.61
N LEU A 6 31.16 20.18 -35.37
CA LEU A 6 30.71 18.79 -35.32
C LEU A 6 30.92 18.16 -33.94
N LEU A 7 32.10 18.36 -33.34
CA LEU A 7 32.39 17.89 -31.98
C LEU A 7 31.42 18.49 -30.94
N ALA A 8 31.14 19.79 -31.02
CA ALA A 8 30.21 20.45 -30.10
C ALA A 8 28.77 19.90 -30.23
N VAL A 9 28.29 19.69 -31.47
CA VAL A 9 26.95 19.13 -31.73
C VAL A 9 26.84 17.69 -31.22
N SER A 10 27.87 16.86 -31.43
CA SER A 10 27.90 15.49 -30.91
C SER A 10 27.90 15.44 -29.38
N LEU A 11 28.61 16.37 -28.72
CA LEU A 11 28.63 16.45 -27.26
C LEU A 11 27.26 16.87 -26.68
N LEU A 12 26.61 17.86 -27.31
CA LEU A 12 25.27 18.34 -26.93
C LEU A 12 24.19 17.28 -27.13
N THR A 13 24.25 16.54 -28.23
CA THR A 13 23.31 15.43 -28.48
C THR A 13 23.54 14.25 -27.53
N GLY A 14 24.80 13.89 -27.25
CA GLY A 14 25.11 12.86 -26.26
C GLY A 14 24.64 13.22 -24.84
N THR A 15 24.86 14.46 -24.41
CA THR A 15 24.42 14.94 -23.08
C THR A 15 22.90 15.03 -22.96
N THR A 16 22.19 15.50 -24.00
CA THR A 16 20.72 15.53 -23.99
C THR A 16 20.13 14.12 -23.97
N LEU A 17 20.65 13.17 -24.76
CA LEU A 17 20.23 11.76 -24.72
C LEU A 17 20.49 11.14 -23.34
N ALA A 18 21.63 11.41 -22.71
CA ALA A 18 21.94 10.92 -21.37
C ALA A 18 20.99 11.50 -20.30
N LEU A 19 20.65 12.80 -20.39
CA LEU A 19 19.71 13.45 -19.47
C LEU A 19 18.27 12.93 -19.64
N VAL A 20 17.83 12.69 -20.88
CA VAL A 20 16.52 12.09 -21.17
C VAL A 20 16.48 10.65 -20.66
N ALA A 21 17.54 9.86 -20.89
CA ALA A 21 17.65 8.50 -20.36
C ALA A 21 17.65 8.48 -18.83
N TRP A 22 18.37 9.40 -18.17
CA TRP A 22 18.38 9.49 -16.71
C TRP A 22 17.00 9.84 -16.16
N ARG A 23 16.31 10.82 -16.74
CA ARG A 23 14.93 11.16 -16.35
C ARG A 23 13.92 10.03 -16.59
N SER A 24 14.28 9.05 -17.42
CA SER A 24 13.45 7.88 -17.72
C SER A 24 13.76 6.68 -16.81
N LEU A 25 14.81 6.75 -15.98
CA LEU A 25 15.04 5.74 -14.95
C LEU A 25 13.88 5.80 -13.94
N PRO A 26 13.28 4.66 -13.58
CA PRO A 26 12.31 4.60 -12.49
C PRO A 26 12.96 5.21 -11.25
N THR A 27 12.28 6.17 -10.61
CA THR A 27 12.63 6.55 -9.25
C THR A 27 12.48 5.32 -8.38
N PRO A 28 13.45 5.02 -7.49
CA PRO A 28 13.22 4.05 -6.42
C PRO A 28 11.90 4.42 -5.73
N LEU A 29 11.10 3.41 -5.35
CA LEU A 29 9.95 3.66 -4.48
C LEU A 29 10.47 4.43 -3.25
N GLU A 30 9.80 5.52 -2.87
CA GLU A 30 10.03 6.07 -1.53
C GLU A 30 9.53 5.03 -0.51
N ASP A 31 10.34 4.72 0.52
CA ASP A 31 9.98 3.73 1.54
C ASP A 31 8.60 4.03 2.13
N VAL A 32 8.34 5.31 2.51
CA VAL A 32 7.10 5.80 3.10
C VAL A 32 6.60 7.05 2.37
N PRO A 33 5.30 7.17 2.01
CA PRO A 33 4.80 8.36 1.33
C PRO A 33 4.90 9.61 2.22
N SER A 34 5.17 10.76 1.59
CA SER A 34 5.09 12.06 2.27
C SER A 34 3.75 12.21 2.99
N SER A 35 3.80 12.52 4.30
CA SER A 35 2.60 12.67 5.12
C SER A 35 1.66 13.75 4.61
N SER A 36 2.23 14.85 4.10
CA SER A 36 1.42 15.96 3.58
C SER A 36 0.62 15.54 2.35
N LEU A 37 1.27 14.77 1.45
CA LEU A 37 0.65 14.21 0.26
C LEU A 37 -0.35 13.11 0.62
N PHE A 38 -0.02 12.25 1.58
CA PHE A 38 -0.91 11.20 2.07
C PHE A 38 -2.23 11.78 2.57
N ALA A 39 -2.24 12.75 3.50
CA ALA A 39 -3.52 13.23 4.01
C ALA A 39 -4.29 14.11 3.01
N GLN A 40 -3.62 14.79 2.08
CA GLN A 40 -4.31 15.45 0.96
C GLN A 40 -5.07 14.44 0.10
N ASN A 41 -4.44 13.30 -0.21
CA ASN A 41 -5.09 12.21 -0.95
C ASN A 41 -6.19 11.54 -0.13
N TRP A 42 -5.97 11.33 1.17
CA TRP A 42 -6.98 10.74 2.05
C TRP A 42 -8.23 11.61 2.15
N ALA A 43 -8.06 12.92 2.35
CA ALA A 43 -9.16 13.88 2.51
C ALA A 43 -10.07 13.93 1.26
N ARG A 44 -9.53 13.68 0.07
CA ARG A 44 -10.30 13.62 -1.19
C ARG A 44 -10.84 12.22 -1.54
N GLY A 45 -10.65 11.24 -0.66
CA GLY A 45 -11.06 9.84 -0.92
C GLY A 45 -10.17 9.11 -1.94
N GLY A 46 -8.96 9.61 -2.19
CA GLY A 46 -8.06 9.14 -3.25
C GLY A 46 -7.05 8.08 -2.81
N VAL A 47 -7.25 7.44 -1.65
CA VAL A 47 -6.31 6.43 -1.13
C VAL A 47 -6.88 5.03 -1.23
N VAL A 48 -6.01 4.07 -1.56
CA VAL A 48 -6.22 2.64 -1.28
C VAL A 48 -5.12 2.19 -0.33
N LEU A 49 -5.48 1.50 0.74
CA LEU A 49 -4.55 0.80 1.62
C LEU A 49 -4.69 -0.71 1.39
N LEU A 50 -3.65 -1.35 0.88
CA LEU A 50 -3.56 -2.81 0.84
C LEU A 50 -2.73 -3.25 2.06
N VAL A 51 -3.38 -3.81 3.06
CA VAL A 51 -2.79 -4.19 4.35
C VAL A 51 -2.54 -5.68 4.37
N ARG A 52 -1.32 -6.12 4.71
CA ARG A 52 -1.04 -7.54 4.96
C ARG A 52 -1.56 -7.89 6.35
N HIS A 53 -2.17 -9.06 6.50
CA HIS A 53 -2.57 -9.54 7.82
C HIS A 53 -1.39 -9.58 8.80
N MET A 54 -1.72 -9.53 10.08
CA MET A 54 -0.76 -9.62 11.18
C MET A 54 -0.11 -11.01 11.27
N GLU A 55 0.88 -11.13 12.15
CA GLU A 55 1.65 -12.36 12.35
C GLU A 55 0.73 -13.57 12.54
N ARG A 56 0.95 -14.59 11.71
CA ARG A 56 0.19 -15.84 11.73
C ARG A 56 0.53 -16.69 12.95
N CYS A 57 -0.47 -17.34 13.54
CA CYS A 57 -0.21 -18.29 14.62
C CYS A 57 0.45 -19.59 14.13
N ASP A 58 -0.01 -20.16 13.02
CA ASP A 58 0.51 -21.42 12.45
C ASP A 58 1.97 -21.36 11.93
N ARG A 59 2.61 -20.19 12.00
CA ARG A 59 4.00 -19.95 11.59
C ARG A 59 4.85 -19.36 12.71
N SER A 60 4.33 -19.33 13.94
CA SER A 60 4.97 -18.75 15.11
C SER A 60 4.92 -19.70 16.30
N THR A 61 5.80 -19.51 17.27
CA THR A 61 5.73 -20.20 18.58
C THR A 61 4.97 -19.39 19.62
N ALA A 62 4.51 -18.18 19.26
CA ALA A 62 3.71 -17.33 20.13
C ALA A 62 2.29 -17.89 20.34
N GLU A 63 1.65 -17.48 21.43
CA GLU A 63 0.25 -17.86 21.73
C GLU A 63 -0.71 -17.39 20.63
N CYS A 64 -1.62 -18.26 20.20
CA CYS A 64 -2.68 -17.87 19.27
C CYS A 64 -3.71 -16.97 19.96
N LEU A 65 -4.24 -15.98 19.24
CA LEU A 65 -5.39 -15.22 19.73
C LEU A 65 -6.65 -16.11 19.83
N GLY A 66 -6.77 -17.12 18.96
CA GLY A 66 -7.91 -18.02 18.89
C GLY A 66 -7.63 -19.17 17.93
N ALA A 67 -8.18 -19.10 16.72
CA ALA A 67 -7.96 -20.13 15.69
C ALA A 67 -6.48 -20.31 15.34
N ALA A 68 -6.07 -21.56 15.07
CA ALA A 68 -4.67 -21.91 14.76
C ALA A 68 -4.17 -21.27 13.46
N ASP A 69 -5.04 -21.07 12.47
CA ASP A 69 -4.77 -20.38 11.20
C ASP A 69 -5.07 -18.86 11.26
N GLY A 70 -5.30 -18.35 12.47
CA GLY A 70 -5.49 -16.93 12.78
C GLY A 70 -4.17 -16.20 13.06
N ILE A 71 -4.24 -15.16 13.87
CA ILE A 71 -3.09 -14.34 14.28
C ILE A 71 -2.61 -14.68 15.70
N THR A 72 -1.40 -14.25 16.04
CA THR A 72 -0.87 -14.36 17.41
C THR A 72 -1.51 -13.34 18.35
N ALA A 73 -1.58 -13.67 19.65
CA ALA A 73 -2.11 -12.79 20.69
C ALA A 73 -1.33 -11.48 20.80
N ARG A 74 0.00 -11.54 20.63
CA ARG A 74 0.87 -10.33 20.63
C ARG A 74 0.59 -9.42 19.44
N ALA A 75 0.27 -9.98 18.27
CA ALA A 75 0.00 -9.19 17.08
C ALA A 75 -1.41 -8.55 17.10
N ALA A 76 -2.31 -9.02 17.97
CA ALA A 76 -3.60 -8.38 18.18
C ALA A 76 -3.48 -6.94 18.70
N ALA A 77 -2.50 -6.65 19.56
CA ALA A 77 -2.24 -5.29 20.05
C ALA A 77 -1.73 -4.36 18.93
N LEU A 78 -0.89 -4.92 18.04
CA LEU A 78 -0.38 -4.20 16.86
C LEU A 78 -1.51 -3.87 15.89
N ALA A 79 -2.44 -4.81 15.63
CA ALA A 79 -3.64 -4.56 14.82
C ALA A 79 -4.46 -3.39 15.37
N LYS A 80 -4.72 -3.39 16.68
CA LYS A 80 -5.47 -2.30 17.32
C LYS A 80 -4.76 -0.95 17.19
N SER A 81 -3.46 -0.90 17.48
CA SER A 81 -2.66 0.33 17.38
C SER A 81 -2.63 0.92 15.96
N MET A 82 -2.44 0.06 14.95
CA MET A 82 -2.50 0.45 13.54
C MET A 82 -3.89 0.98 13.16
N GLY A 83 -4.93 0.24 13.56
CA GLY A 83 -6.32 0.61 13.33
C GLY A 83 -6.73 1.93 13.99
N GLU A 84 -6.30 2.17 15.23
CA GLU A 84 -6.47 3.45 15.94
C GLU A 84 -5.79 4.60 15.20
N SER A 85 -4.58 4.38 14.70
CA SER A 85 -3.83 5.39 13.94
C SER A 85 -4.55 5.75 12.63
N ILE A 86 -5.01 4.75 11.87
CA ILE A 86 -5.80 4.96 10.65
C ILE A 86 -7.16 5.60 10.98
N GLY A 87 -7.78 5.21 12.09
CA GLY A 87 -9.06 5.75 12.55
C GLY A 87 -9.03 7.26 12.81
N ARG A 88 -7.87 7.81 13.21
CA ARG A 88 -7.68 9.27 13.39
C ARG A 88 -7.85 10.08 12.11
N LEU A 89 -7.71 9.45 10.94
CA LEU A 89 -7.91 10.09 9.63
C LEU A 89 -9.39 10.29 9.29
N GLY A 90 -10.30 9.69 10.07
CA GLY A 90 -11.74 9.66 9.78
C GLY A 90 -12.08 8.56 8.77
N LEU A 91 -13.04 7.70 9.14
CA LEU A 91 -13.43 6.52 8.36
C LEU A 91 -14.81 6.65 7.69
N THR A 92 -15.48 7.80 7.83
CA THR A 92 -16.84 8.01 7.31
C THR A 92 -16.93 7.88 5.80
N THR A 93 -15.86 8.24 5.08
CA THR A 93 -15.75 8.15 3.62
C THR A 93 -14.76 7.05 3.22
N THR A 94 -14.76 5.94 3.95
CA THR A 94 -13.83 4.82 3.72
C THR A 94 -14.57 3.50 3.69
N ASP A 95 -14.37 2.71 2.64
CA ASP A 95 -14.81 1.32 2.58
C ASP A 95 -13.70 0.40 3.06
N ILE A 96 -14.07 -0.66 3.78
CA ILE A 96 -13.13 -1.57 4.43
C ILE A 96 -13.56 -3.00 4.16
N TYR A 97 -12.65 -3.78 3.58
CA TYR A 97 -12.84 -5.19 3.28
C TYR A 97 -11.68 -6.03 3.78
N SER A 98 -11.95 -7.30 4.04
CA SER A 98 -10.94 -8.32 4.32
C SER A 98 -11.15 -9.53 3.43
N SER A 99 -10.09 -10.33 3.20
CA SER A 99 -10.30 -11.68 2.69
C SER A 99 -11.01 -12.54 3.76
N PRO A 100 -11.67 -13.66 3.39
CA PRO A 100 -12.40 -14.49 4.35
C PRO A 100 -11.50 -15.35 5.26
N ALA A 101 -10.18 -15.32 5.11
CA ALA A 101 -9.28 -16.13 5.94
C ALA A 101 -9.27 -15.67 7.41
N ASN A 102 -9.14 -16.59 8.37
CA ASN A 102 -9.19 -16.25 9.81
C ASN A 102 -8.18 -15.16 10.21
N ARG A 103 -6.95 -15.22 9.68
CA ARG A 103 -5.91 -14.22 9.94
C ARG A 103 -6.23 -12.81 9.43
N THR A 104 -6.86 -12.67 8.27
CA THR A 104 -7.24 -11.36 7.72
C THR A 104 -8.50 -10.83 8.39
N VAL A 105 -9.48 -11.70 8.68
CA VAL A 105 -10.68 -11.36 9.46
C VAL A 105 -10.30 -10.86 10.85
N GLN A 106 -9.48 -11.60 11.59
CA GLN A 106 -9.04 -11.18 12.93
C GLN A 106 -8.25 -9.88 12.88
N THR A 107 -7.35 -9.71 11.91
CA THR A 107 -6.61 -8.45 11.74
C THR A 107 -7.56 -7.28 11.50
N ALA A 108 -8.47 -7.40 10.53
CA ALA A 108 -9.39 -6.33 10.15
C ALA A 108 -10.38 -5.99 11.27
N ASP A 109 -10.98 -7.01 11.89
CA ASP A 109 -11.98 -6.80 12.95
C ASP A 109 -11.35 -6.13 14.17
N LEU A 110 -10.09 -6.45 14.51
CA LEU A 110 -9.34 -5.78 15.58
C LEU A 110 -8.89 -4.36 15.23
N MET A 111 -8.49 -4.11 13.98
CA MET A 111 -8.12 -2.77 13.53
C MET A 111 -9.29 -1.79 13.64
N PHE A 112 -10.50 -2.24 13.31
CA PHE A 112 -11.65 -1.35 13.15
C PHE A 112 -12.74 -1.53 14.21
N ASP A 113 -12.47 -2.36 15.22
CA ASP A 113 -13.36 -2.67 16.35
C ASP A 113 -14.80 -3.01 15.91
N ARG A 114 -14.93 -3.74 14.80
CA ARG A 114 -16.21 -4.13 14.20
C ARG A 114 -16.03 -5.32 13.29
N ASN A 115 -17.12 -6.02 12.98
CA ASN A 115 -17.07 -7.03 11.93
C ASN A 115 -16.93 -6.37 10.55
N VAL A 116 -15.80 -6.61 9.88
CA VAL A 116 -15.48 -6.08 8.55
C VAL A 116 -16.06 -6.99 7.47
N ALA A 117 -16.60 -6.40 6.41
CA ALA A 117 -17.14 -7.14 5.28
C ALA A 117 -16.05 -7.97 4.57
N ARG A 118 -16.38 -9.23 4.27
CA ARG A 118 -15.46 -10.20 3.69
C ARG A 118 -15.65 -10.30 2.19
N GLN A 119 -14.57 -10.39 1.44
CA GLN A 119 -14.58 -10.43 -0.01
C GLN A 119 -13.63 -11.52 -0.54
N ASP A 120 -14.17 -12.47 -1.30
CA ASP A 120 -13.42 -13.64 -1.76
C ASP A 120 -12.29 -13.29 -2.75
N TRP A 121 -12.45 -12.19 -3.50
CA TRP A 121 -11.43 -11.72 -4.45
C TRP A 121 -10.11 -11.30 -3.78
N LEU A 122 -10.11 -11.08 -2.46
CA LEU A 122 -8.91 -10.79 -1.66
C LEU A 122 -8.20 -12.05 -1.14
N LEU A 123 -8.68 -13.27 -1.44
CA LEU A 123 -8.17 -14.49 -0.80
C LEU A 123 -6.87 -15.02 -1.41
N THR A 124 -6.79 -15.10 -2.74
CA THR A 124 -5.72 -15.87 -3.39
C THR A 124 -4.87 -15.07 -4.37
N CYS A 125 -5.33 -13.91 -4.86
CA CYS A 125 -4.57 -12.94 -5.68
C CYS A 125 -3.42 -13.52 -6.52
N LYS A 126 -3.66 -14.63 -7.24
CA LYS A 126 -2.64 -15.34 -8.03
C LYS A 126 -2.85 -15.18 -9.53
N ASP A 127 -4.03 -14.72 -9.93
CA ASP A 127 -4.43 -14.60 -11.31
C ASP A 127 -5.21 -13.30 -11.53
N GLY A 128 -5.11 -12.75 -12.74
CA GLY A 128 -5.87 -11.59 -13.19
C GLY A 128 -5.20 -10.25 -12.91
N ASP A 129 -6.00 -9.19 -13.01
CA ASP A 129 -5.58 -7.81 -12.78
C ASP A 129 -6.20 -7.34 -11.46
N LEU A 130 -5.43 -7.44 -10.37
CA LEU A 130 -5.81 -6.96 -9.05
C LEU A 130 -5.93 -5.44 -9.04
N ALA A 131 -5.13 -4.70 -9.82
CA ALA A 131 -5.29 -3.25 -9.92
C ALA A 131 -6.64 -2.86 -10.53
N GLU A 132 -7.11 -3.59 -11.54
CA GLU A 132 -8.46 -3.45 -12.10
C GLU A 132 -9.55 -3.85 -11.10
N GLN A 133 -9.39 -4.97 -10.39
CA GLN A 133 -10.35 -5.37 -9.35
C GLN A 133 -10.48 -4.32 -8.24
N ILE A 134 -9.36 -3.74 -7.80
CA ILE A 134 -9.35 -2.63 -6.83
C ILE A 134 -10.14 -1.44 -7.38
N ARG A 135 -9.93 -1.06 -8.66
CA ARG A 135 -10.68 0.04 -9.30
C ARG A 135 -12.18 -0.23 -9.33
N GLN A 136 -12.59 -1.46 -9.66
CA GLN A 136 -14.00 -1.83 -9.74
C GLN A 136 -14.71 -1.82 -8.38
N HIS A 137 -13.98 -2.03 -7.29
CA HIS A 137 -14.52 -2.03 -5.92
C HIS A 137 -14.29 -0.71 -5.17
N LYS A 138 -13.58 0.25 -5.77
CA LYS A 138 -13.33 1.55 -5.18
C LYS A 138 -14.41 2.53 -5.64
N ASP A 139 -15.23 2.97 -4.70
CA ASP A 139 -16.18 4.05 -4.95
C ASP A 139 -15.45 5.40 -5.14
N ALA A 140 -15.97 6.19 -6.08
CA ALA A 140 -15.46 7.54 -6.31
C ALA A 140 -15.54 8.38 -5.02
N HIS A 141 -14.48 9.16 -4.74
CA HIS A 141 -14.35 10.01 -3.57
C HIS A 141 -14.39 9.27 -2.22
N ARG A 142 -14.18 7.95 -2.19
CA ARG A 142 -14.08 7.17 -0.96
C ARG A 142 -12.76 6.42 -0.89
N ASN A 143 -12.09 6.49 0.25
CA ASN A 143 -10.91 5.68 0.48
C ASN A 143 -11.29 4.19 0.55
N LEU A 144 -10.34 3.31 0.27
CA LEU A 144 -10.55 1.86 0.32
C LEU A 144 -9.45 1.21 1.15
N VAL A 145 -9.81 0.38 2.12
CA VAL A 145 -8.88 -0.41 2.92
C VAL A 145 -9.14 -1.89 2.71
N LEU A 146 -8.10 -2.64 2.36
CA LEU A 146 -8.16 -4.04 1.96
C LEU A 146 -7.18 -4.84 2.82
N VAL A 147 -7.68 -5.69 3.72
CA VAL A 147 -6.84 -6.57 4.56
C VAL A 147 -6.69 -7.94 3.91
N THR A 148 -5.47 -8.28 3.53
CA THR A 148 -5.16 -9.41 2.64
C THR A 148 -3.80 -10.07 2.93
N HIS A 149 -3.17 -10.67 1.93
CA HIS A 149 -2.00 -11.53 2.00
C HIS A 149 -0.82 -10.95 1.19
N SER A 150 0.38 -11.48 1.45
CA SER A 150 1.60 -11.11 0.71
C SER A 150 1.48 -11.34 -0.80
N GLU A 151 0.81 -12.41 -1.21
CA GLU A 151 0.61 -12.75 -2.62
C GLU A 151 -0.16 -11.66 -3.38
N CYS A 152 -1.04 -10.93 -2.68
CA CYS A 152 -1.76 -9.79 -3.27
C CYS A 152 -0.87 -8.57 -3.45
N PHE A 153 0.13 -8.39 -2.59
CA PHE A 153 1.13 -7.32 -2.77
C PHE A 153 1.98 -7.61 -4.00
N ASP A 154 2.43 -8.86 -4.14
CA ASP A 154 3.24 -9.31 -5.27
C ASP A 154 2.48 -9.14 -6.60
N LEU A 155 1.23 -9.61 -6.67
CA LEU A 155 0.40 -9.46 -7.87
C LEU A 155 0.11 -7.98 -8.18
N LEU A 156 -0.17 -7.15 -7.18
CA LEU A 156 -0.43 -5.73 -7.39
C LEU A 156 0.81 -5.01 -7.92
N ARG A 157 1.99 -5.29 -7.35
CA ARG A 157 3.28 -4.77 -7.84
C ARG A 157 3.52 -5.19 -9.29
N GLU A 158 3.27 -6.45 -9.62
CA GLU A 158 3.35 -6.97 -10.99
C GLU A 158 2.41 -6.23 -11.94
N ASN A 159 1.12 -6.11 -11.59
CA ASN A 159 0.12 -5.42 -12.41
C ASN A 159 0.48 -3.94 -12.65
N LEU A 160 1.08 -3.28 -11.66
CA LEU A 160 1.52 -1.89 -11.73
C LEU A 160 2.96 -1.72 -12.24
N LYS A 161 3.63 -2.81 -12.64
CA LYS A 161 4.99 -2.82 -13.17
C LYS A 161 6.02 -2.21 -12.22
N VAL A 162 5.84 -2.44 -10.93
CA VAL A 162 6.76 -2.05 -9.86
C VAL A 162 7.64 -3.25 -9.53
N HIS A 163 8.96 -3.07 -9.61
CA HIS A 163 9.93 -4.11 -9.29
C HIS A 163 10.39 -3.96 -7.85
N GLU A 164 10.04 -4.93 -7.02
CA GLU A 164 10.46 -5.04 -5.63
C GLU A 164 10.58 -6.52 -5.29
N THR A 165 11.66 -6.89 -4.60
CA THR A 165 11.99 -8.31 -4.32
C THR A 165 11.64 -8.73 -2.91
N ASP A 166 11.39 -7.76 -2.04
CA ASP A 166 11.25 -8.01 -0.61
C ASP A 166 9.80 -8.38 -0.31
N THR A 167 9.63 -9.45 0.46
CA THR A 167 8.32 -9.85 0.94
C THR A 167 7.88 -8.82 1.98
N PRO A 168 6.68 -8.21 1.84
CA PRO A 168 6.15 -7.26 2.81
C PRO A 168 6.14 -7.87 4.21
N GLU A 169 6.45 -7.11 5.26
CA GLU A 169 6.39 -7.58 6.63
C GLU A 169 4.95 -7.80 7.11
N TYR A 170 4.76 -8.57 8.19
CA TYR A 170 3.41 -8.74 8.75
C TYR A 170 2.89 -7.40 9.29
N GLY A 171 1.66 -7.04 8.89
CA GLY A 171 1.04 -5.77 9.28
C GLY A 171 1.50 -4.55 8.48
N SER A 172 2.38 -4.71 7.49
CA SER A 172 2.72 -3.63 6.57
C SER A 172 1.54 -3.30 5.63
N ALA A 173 1.57 -2.11 5.04
CA ALA A 173 0.55 -1.67 4.09
C ALA A 173 1.14 -0.95 2.88
N LEU A 174 0.76 -1.39 1.68
CA LEU A 174 0.97 -0.59 0.48
C LEU A 174 -0.06 0.54 0.44
N VAL A 175 0.45 1.75 0.25
CA VAL A 175 -0.36 2.95 0.00
C VAL A 175 -0.42 3.16 -1.50
N LEU A 176 -1.63 3.24 -2.05
CA LEU A 176 -1.85 3.64 -3.42
C LEU A 176 -2.60 4.97 -3.47
N PHE A 177 -2.20 5.80 -4.42
CA PHE A 177 -3.00 6.95 -4.83
C PHE A 177 -3.79 6.62 -6.08
N ASP A 178 -5.08 6.91 -6.00
CA ASP A 178 -6.00 6.95 -7.11
C ASP A 178 -5.89 8.34 -7.75
N GLU A 179 -4.94 8.44 -8.69
CA GLU A 179 -4.76 9.60 -9.53
C GLU A 179 -5.79 9.52 -10.68
N SER A 180 -6.22 10.68 -11.19
CA SER A 180 -7.18 10.79 -12.31
C SER A 180 -6.93 9.70 -13.36
N GLU A 181 -7.98 8.97 -13.75
CA GLU A 181 -7.92 7.84 -14.68
C GLU A 181 -6.86 8.04 -15.77
N PRO A 182 -5.90 7.11 -15.95
CA PRO A 182 -6.09 5.67 -15.80
C PRO A 182 -5.14 4.96 -14.80
N LYS A 183 -4.63 5.59 -13.73
CA LYS A 183 -3.53 4.96 -12.94
C LYS A 183 -3.70 5.03 -11.43
N LEU A 184 -4.00 3.87 -10.83
CA LEU A 184 -3.52 3.56 -9.49
C LEU A 184 -1.99 3.57 -9.52
N ARG A 185 -1.38 4.23 -8.54
CA ARG A 185 0.08 4.24 -8.37
C ARG A 185 0.43 3.91 -6.94
N ILE A 186 1.42 3.03 -6.75
CA ILE A 186 2.00 2.79 -5.42
C ILE A 186 2.77 4.05 -4.99
N ALA A 187 2.36 4.60 -3.86
CA ALA A 187 2.92 5.80 -3.25
C ALA A 187 4.01 5.48 -2.21
N GLY A 188 4.02 4.27 -1.67
CA GLY A 188 5.01 3.75 -0.73
C GLY A 188 4.44 2.59 0.08
N GLU A 189 5.23 2.08 1.01
CA GLU A 189 4.83 1.09 2.02
C GLU A 189 4.83 1.75 3.40
N VAL A 190 4.06 1.25 4.35
CA VAL A 190 4.02 1.78 5.72
C VAL A 190 4.05 0.61 6.67
N GLU A 191 5.09 0.58 7.49
CA GLU A 191 5.22 -0.44 8.54
C GLU A 191 4.32 -0.12 9.73
N THR A 192 4.06 -1.14 10.54
CA THR A 192 3.07 -1.05 11.63
C THR A 192 3.38 0.07 12.64
N ASP A 193 4.66 0.32 12.93
CA ASP A 193 5.14 1.34 13.88
C ASP A 193 5.30 2.74 13.27
N GLU A 194 5.21 2.87 11.94
CA GLU A 194 5.36 4.14 11.23
C GLU A 194 4.04 4.90 11.05
N TRP A 195 2.91 4.22 11.23
CA TRP A 195 1.57 4.80 11.06
C TRP A 195 1.35 6.07 11.88
N LEU A 196 1.72 6.04 13.16
CA LEU A 196 1.50 7.19 14.05
C LEU A 196 2.29 8.42 13.56
N LYS A 197 3.49 8.21 13.03
CA LYS A 197 4.33 9.26 12.44
C LYS A 197 3.71 9.78 11.15
N LEU A 198 3.22 8.90 10.28
CA LEU A 198 2.59 9.25 9.02
C LEU A 198 1.32 10.09 9.20
N VAL A 199 0.49 9.78 10.21
CA VAL A 199 -0.78 10.47 10.44
C VAL A 199 -0.65 11.75 11.27
N ASN A 200 0.33 11.85 12.18
CA ASN A 200 0.45 13.01 13.08
C ASN A 200 1.21 14.20 12.51
N SER A 201 2.08 14.00 11.53
CA SER A 201 2.89 15.06 10.90
C SER A 201 2.06 16.07 10.09
N HIS A 202 0.73 15.91 10.06
CA HIS A 202 -0.23 16.78 9.36
C HIS A 202 -1.15 17.57 10.29
N ASN A 203 -0.83 17.65 11.59
CA ASN A 203 -1.41 18.66 12.49
C ASN A 203 -0.47 19.88 12.50
N PRO A 204 -0.67 20.90 11.63
CA PRO A 204 -0.13 22.20 11.94
C PRO A 204 -0.88 22.70 13.18
N SER A 205 -0.14 22.88 14.27
CA SER A 205 -0.54 23.71 15.40
C SER A 205 -1.01 25.09 14.96
#